data_AF-A0A2W7SJ00-F1
#
_entry.id   AF-A0A2W7SJ00-F1
#
_cell.length_a   1.000
_cell.length_b   1.000
_cell.length_c   1.000
_cell.angle_alpha   90.00
_cell.angle_beta   90.00
_cell.angle_gamma   90.00
#
_symmetry.space_group_name_H-M   'P 1'
#
loop_
_entity.id
_entity.type
_entity.pdbx_description
1 polymer ?
#
loop_
_entity_poly.entity_id
_entity_poly.type
_entity_poly.pdbx_seq_one_letter_code
_entity_poly.pdbx_strand_id
1 'polypeptide(L)'
;MNKVQLIFHHIFRFIWNLIFIISYPILASFGILFIGVTYLFSLLSRFLNRLRPEGKQVVLKQSAWEDLPHSGELLEAKLIKQIVFGPSGFEFRRKDGVPSVLSDFVFGNKVRVLEEGYILEKWNTVEPKDLPDFDICLYDPNQDSLRSLTNIKCFDWHVSEKVNNELSFKWFDGTQGGEVKVAL
;
A
#
# COMPACT_ATOMS: atom_id res chain seq x y z
N MET A 1 40.23 16.54 62.93
CA MET A 1 40.41 16.45 61.46
C MET A 1 41.88 16.58 61.14
N ASN A 2 42.44 15.62 60.40
CA ASN A 2 43.88 15.55 60.14
C ASN A 2 44.28 16.54 59.04
N LYS A 3 45.40 17.25 59.15
CA LYS A 3 45.79 18.35 58.22
C LYS A 3 45.78 17.93 56.74
N VAL A 4 46.09 16.66 56.47
CA VAL A 4 46.08 16.04 55.13
C VAL A 4 44.67 15.99 54.53
N GLN A 5 43.64 15.67 55.32
CA GLN A 5 42.24 15.63 54.84
C GLN A 5 41.74 17.03 54.45
N LEU A 6 42.21 18.07 55.15
CA LEU A 6 41.84 19.46 54.91
C LEU A 6 42.41 19.97 53.57
N ILE A 7 43.66 19.58 53.26
CA ILE A 7 44.30 19.88 51.98
C ILE A 7 43.60 19.14 50.83
N PHE A 8 43.31 17.85 51.00
CA PHE A 8 42.61 17.06 49.98
C PHE A 8 41.21 17.62 49.68
N HIS A 9 40.46 18.02 50.72
CA HIS A 9 39.15 18.65 50.56
C HIS A 9 39.24 19.98 49.80
N HIS A 10 40.28 20.79 50.04
CA HIS A 10 40.47 22.05 49.33
C HIS A 10 40.81 21.84 47.85
N ILE A 11 41.69 20.89 47.54
CA ILE A 11 42.06 20.52 46.17
C ILE A 11 40.86 19.96 45.42
N PHE A 12 40.10 19.04 46.04
CA PHE A 12 38.90 18.48 45.44
C PHE A 12 37.86 19.55 45.12
N ARG A 13 37.59 20.45 46.08
CA ARG A 13 36.67 21.58 45.88
C ARG A 13 37.12 22.50 44.74
N PHE A 14 38.43 22.75 44.63
CA PHE A 14 38.99 23.56 43.56
C PHE A 14 38.79 22.92 42.18
N ILE A 15 39.14 21.63 42.04
CA ILE A 15 38.97 20.88 40.78
C ILE A 15 37.49 20.82 40.40
N TRP A 16 36.62 20.54 41.38
CA TRP A 16 35.18 20.46 41.15
C TRP A 16 34.61 21.81 40.70
N ASN A 17 34.96 22.91 41.37
CA ASN A 17 34.54 24.25 40.95
C ASN A 17 35.04 24.59 39.55
N LEU A 18 36.28 24.24 39.20
CA LEU A 18 36.84 24.49 37.87
C LEU A 18 36.06 23.74 36.79
N ILE A 19 35.76 22.46 37.02
CA ILE A 19 34.94 21.65 36.10
C ILE A 19 33.56 22.29 35.93
N PHE A 20 32.90 22.69 37.02
CA PHE A 20 31.57 23.31 36.93
C PHE A 20 31.58 24.63 36.16
N ILE A 21 32.58 25.49 36.40
CA ILE A 21 32.70 26.79 35.74
C ILE A 21 32.91 26.61 34.22
N ILE A 22 33.63 25.57 33.81
CA ILE A 22 33.91 25.31 32.39
C ILE A 22 32.75 24.56 31.72
N SER A 23 32.22 23.53 32.36
CA SER A 23 31.18 22.68 31.77
C SER A 23 29.84 23.38 31.65
N TYR A 24 29.49 24.26 32.59
CA TYR A 24 28.17 24.90 32.60
C TYR A 24 27.91 25.81 31.38
N PRO A 25 28.81 26.73 30.99
CA PRO A 25 28.64 27.51 29.77
C PRO A 25 28.61 26.64 28.50
N ILE A 26 29.40 25.56 28.44
CA ILE A 26 29.45 24.67 27.29
C ILE A 26 28.11 23.95 27.12
N LEU A 27 27.57 23.37 28.20
CA LEU A 27 26.28 22.69 28.19
C LEU A 27 25.13 23.65 27.86
N ALA A 28 25.14 24.86 28.44
CA ALA A 28 24.16 25.89 28.14
C ALA A 28 24.21 26.32 26.66
N SER A 29 25.42 26.50 26.11
CA SER A 29 25.61 26.86 24.70
C SER A 29 25.12 25.77 23.75
N PHE A 30 25.40 24.50 24.08
CA PHE A 30 24.92 23.37 23.31
C PHE A 30 23.39 23.27 23.33
N GLY A 31 22.76 23.50 24.49
CA GLY A 31 21.30 23.54 24.62
C GLY A 31 20.66 24.64 23.76
N ILE A 32 21.20 25.85 23.80
CA ILE A 32 20.70 26.98 22.98
C ILE A 32 20.87 26.68 21.49
N LEU A 33 22.02 26.12 21.08
CA LEU A 33 22.29 25.76 19.70
C LEU A 33 21.32 24.69 19.20
N PHE A 34 21.08 23.65 20.00
CA PHE A 34 20.14 22.59 19.68
C PHE A 34 18.70 23.11 19.51
N ILE A 35 18.25 23.98 20.42
CA ILE A 35 16.93 24.62 20.30
C ILE A 35 16.84 25.48 19.04
N GLY A 36 17.90 26.24 18.71
CA GLY A 36 17.94 27.05 17.49
C GLY A 36 17.83 26.21 16.22
N VAL A 37 18.57 25.10 16.16
CA VAL A 37 18.55 24.19 15.01
C VAL A 37 17.18 23.52 14.84
N THR A 38 16.59 23.00 15.92
CA THR A 38 15.27 22.36 15.85
C THR A 38 14.17 23.35 15.45
N TYR A 39 14.26 24.60 15.92
CA TYR A 39 13.35 25.66 15.50
C TYR A 39 13.52 25.99 14.01
N LEU A 40 14.75 26.07 13.51
CA LEU A 40 15.03 26.30 12.08
C LEU A 40 14.41 25.21 11.21
N PHE A 41 14.58 23.92 11.57
CA PHE A 41 13.94 22.82 10.85
C PHE A 41 12.41 22.88 10.91
N SER A 42 11.84 23.27 12.06
CA SER A 42 10.39 23.45 12.19
C SER A 42 9.87 24.55 11.26
N LEU A 43 10.57 25.68 11.20
CA LEU A 43 10.20 26.81 10.34
C LEU A 43 10.36 26.46 8.86
N LEU A 44 11.45 25.77 8.50
CA LEU A 44 11.68 25.27 7.15
C LEU A 44 10.59 24.27 6.73
N SER A 45 10.19 23.36 7.62
CA SER A 45 9.10 22.40 7.38
C SER A 45 7.77 23.11 7.16
N ARG A 46 7.43 24.12 7.98
CA ARG A 46 6.22 24.95 7.78
C ARG A 46 6.25 25.72 6.47
N PHE A 47 7.40 26.28 6.12
CA PHE A 47 7.56 27.02 4.86
C PHE A 47 7.41 26.11 3.64
N LEU A 48 8.05 24.94 3.66
CA LEU A 48 7.92 23.93 2.61
C LEU A 48 6.50 23.38 2.49
N ASN A 49 5.82 23.13 3.61
CA ASN A 49 4.41 22.71 3.61
C ASN A 49 3.48 23.79 3.05
N ARG A 50 3.84 25.08 3.15
CA ARG A 50 3.05 26.18 2.57
C ARG A 50 3.26 26.31 1.05
N LEU A 51 4.43 25.94 0.55
CA LEU A 51 4.74 25.91 -0.89
C LEU A 51 4.26 24.65 -1.58
N ARG A 52 3.99 23.58 -0.82
CA ARG A 52 3.36 22.38 -1.33
C ARG A 52 1.90 22.73 -1.68
N PRO A 53 1.48 22.73 -2.97
CA PRO A 53 0.05 22.72 -3.27
C PRO A 53 -0.54 21.52 -2.54
N GLU A 54 -1.73 21.64 -1.95
CA GLU A 54 -2.41 20.53 -1.26
C GLU A 54 -2.31 19.27 -2.12
N GLY A 55 -1.30 18.45 -1.82
CA GLY A 55 -1.05 17.23 -2.55
C GLY A 55 -2.21 16.38 -2.15
N LYS A 56 -3.19 16.22 -3.07
CA LYS A 56 -4.45 15.48 -2.92
C LYS A 56 -4.39 14.67 -1.66
N GLN A 57 -5.01 15.19 -0.58
CA GLN A 57 -5.37 14.30 0.51
C GLN A 57 -6.02 13.12 -0.20
N VAL A 58 -5.47 11.93 -0.01
CA VAL A 58 -6.17 10.70 -0.37
C VAL A 58 -7.29 10.60 0.65
N VAL A 59 -8.24 11.53 0.57
CA VAL A 59 -9.62 11.27 0.89
C VAL A 59 -9.89 10.05 0.03
N LEU A 60 -10.05 8.91 0.68
CA LEU A 60 -10.87 7.83 0.13
C LEU A 60 -12.22 8.50 -0.14
N LYS A 61 -12.33 9.21 -1.27
CA LYS A 61 -13.60 9.61 -1.85
C LYS A 61 -14.37 8.30 -1.82
N GLN A 62 -15.55 8.30 -1.20
CA GLN A 62 -16.51 7.23 -1.44
C GLN A 62 -16.53 7.07 -2.96
N SER A 63 -15.92 5.99 -3.42
CA SER A 63 -15.64 5.79 -4.83
C SER A 63 -17.01 5.77 -5.48
N ALA A 64 -17.22 6.70 -6.40
CA ALA A 64 -18.36 6.60 -7.27
C ALA A 64 -18.18 5.31 -8.07
N TRP A 65 -19.29 4.75 -8.52
CA TRP A 65 -19.21 3.72 -9.54
C TRP A 65 -18.61 4.36 -10.80
N GLU A 66 -17.50 3.80 -11.24
CA GLU A 66 -16.75 4.25 -12.41
C GLU A 66 -16.83 3.17 -13.49
N ASP A 67 -16.98 3.60 -14.75
CA ASP A 67 -16.98 2.68 -15.88
C ASP A 67 -15.60 1.99 -15.98
N LEU A 68 -15.58 0.66 -16.04
CA LEU A 68 -14.33 -0.09 -16.21
C LEU A 68 -13.84 0.05 -17.66
N PRO A 69 -12.64 0.62 -17.90
CA PRO A 69 -12.06 0.59 -19.23
C PRO A 69 -11.84 -0.87 -19.65
N HIS A 70 -12.21 -1.20 -20.89
CA HIS A 70 -12.13 -2.56 -21.46
C HIS A 70 -13.15 -3.59 -20.92
N SER A 71 -14.26 -3.16 -20.31
CA SER A 71 -15.36 -4.06 -19.90
C SER A 71 -16.52 -4.16 -20.90
N GLY A 72 -16.35 -3.69 -22.14
CA GLY A 72 -17.44 -3.67 -23.12
C GLY A 72 -18.66 -2.83 -22.69
N GLU A 73 -18.45 -1.85 -21.78
CA GLU A 73 -19.48 -0.97 -21.19
C GLU A 73 -20.52 -1.65 -20.28
N LEU A 74 -20.40 -2.95 -20.04
CA LEU A 74 -21.35 -3.70 -19.21
C LEU A 74 -21.12 -3.53 -17.71
N LEU A 75 -19.86 -3.38 -17.29
CA LEU A 75 -19.47 -3.42 -15.88
C LEU A 75 -19.00 -2.06 -15.37
N GLU A 76 -19.45 -1.72 -14.17
CA GLU A 76 -18.96 -0.60 -13.39
C GLU A 76 -18.20 -1.13 -12.17
N ALA A 77 -17.11 -0.45 -11.82
CA ALA A 77 -16.30 -0.77 -10.65
C ALA A 77 -16.44 0.30 -9.58
N LYS A 78 -16.42 -0.15 -8.33
CA LYS A 78 -16.31 0.72 -7.16
C LYS A 78 -15.12 0.30 -6.32
N LEU A 79 -14.19 1.22 -6.09
CA LEU A 79 -13.02 0.96 -5.24
C LEU A 79 -13.45 0.74 -3.79
N ILE A 80 -13.36 -0.49 -3.28
CA ILE A 80 -13.66 -0.79 -1.87
C ILE A 80 -12.39 -0.64 -1.02
N LYS A 81 -11.26 -1.14 -1.52
CA LYS A 81 -10.02 -1.18 -0.74
C LYS A 81 -8.81 -0.91 -1.62
N GLN A 82 -7.88 -0.14 -1.07
CA GLN A 82 -6.58 0.09 -1.68
C GLN A 82 -5.50 -0.39 -0.72
N ILE A 83 -4.67 -1.32 -1.17
CA ILE A 83 -3.53 -1.81 -0.39
C ILE A 83 -2.38 -0.82 -0.58
N VAL A 84 -1.69 -0.48 0.52
CA VAL A 84 -0.54 0.41 0.46
C VAL A 84 0.58 -0.29 -0.32
N PHE A 85 0.98 0.27 -1.47
CA PHE A 85 1.92 -0.33 -2.43
C PHE A 85 1.48 -1.65 -3.08
N GLY A 86 0.17 -1.96 -3.09
CA GLY A 86 -0.40 -3.12 -3.76
C GLY A 86 -1.50 -2.74 -4.77
N PRO A 87 -2.16 -3.73 -5.40
CA PRO A 87 -3.31 -3.45 -6.25
C PRO A 87 -4.51 -2.97 -5.43
N SER A 88 -5.47 -2.41 -6.15
CA SER A 88 -6.76 -1.99 -5.64
C SER A 88 -7.79 -3.12 -5.81
N GLY A 89 -8.65 -3.28 -4.82
CA GLY A 89 -9.79 -4.17 -4.80
C GLY A 89 -11.09 -3.42 -5.09
N PHE A 90 -11.88 -3.94 -6.01
CA PHE A 90 -13.08 -3.33 -6.56
C PHE A 90 -14.30 -4.22 -6.37
N GLU A 91 -15.44 -3.60 -6.11
CA GLU A 91 -16.76 -4.22 -6.30
C GLU A 91 -17.15 -4.06 -7.76
N PHE A 92 -17.69 -5.09 -8.38
CA PHE A 92 -18.25 -4.99 -9.73
C PHE A 92 -19.78 -5.05 -9.68
N ARG A 93 -20.40 -4.23 -10.52
CA ARG A 93 -21.83 -4.30 -10.80
C ARG A 93 -22.09 -4.19 -12.29
N ARG A 94 -23.24 -4.68 -12.73
CA ARG A 94 -23.70 -4.46 -14.10
C ARG A 94 -24.35 -3.08 -14.22
N LYS A 95 -24.08 -2.41 -15.32
CA LYS A 95 -24.63 -1.08 -15.66
C LYS A 95 -26.11 -1.12 -16.02
N ASP A 96 -26.59 -2.25 -16.54
CA ASP A 96 -27.99 -2.47 -16.89
C ASP A 96 -28.92 -2.62 -15.67
N GLY A 97 -28.36 -2.62 -14.45
CA GLY A 97 -29.11 -2.71 -13.20
C GLY A 97 -29.59 -4.13 -12.86
N VAL A 98 -29.20 -5.14 -13.63
CA VAL A 98 -29.49 -6.54 -13.31
C VAL A 98 -28.63 -6.96 -12.11
N PRO A 99 -29.23 -7.47 -11.02
CA PRO A 99 -28.48 -8.05 -9.92
C PRO A 99 -27.56 -9.15 -10.43
N SER A 100 -26.32 -9.16 -9.96
CA SER A 100 -25.31 -10.08 -10.44
C SER A 100 -24.57 -10.72 -9.28
N VAL A 101 -24.19 -11.99 -9.44
CA VAL A 101 -23.29 -12.70 -8.51
C VAL A 101 -21.95 -11.97 -8.27
N LEU A 102 -21.60 -10.99 -9.12
CA LEU A 102 -20.40 -10.18 -8.96
C LEU A 102 -20.42 -9.30 -7.70
N SER A 103 -21.57 -8.81 -7.24
CA SER A 103 -21.60 -7.93 -6.06
C SER A 103 -21.17 -8.60 -4.75
N ASP A 104 -21.16 -9.93 -4.73
CA ASP A 104 -20.81 -10.72 -3.54
C ASP A 104 -19.29 -10.86 -3.34
N PHE A 105 -18.49 -10.46 -4.32
CA PHE A 105 -17.04 -10.67 -4.33
C PHE A 105 -16.26 -9.38 -4.57
N VAL A 106 -14.99 -9.40 -4.17
CA VAL A 106 -14.02 -8.33 -4.45
C VAL A 106 -13.12 -8.78 -5.60
N PHE A 107 -12.88 -7.89 -6.55
CA PHE A 107 -12.09 -8.17 -7.74
C PHE A 107 -10.89 -7.23 -7.89
N GLY A 108 -9.89 -7.67 -8.64
CA GLY A 108 -8.80 -6.83 -9.11
C GLY A 108 -9.21 -5.96 -10.32
N ASN A 109 -8.34 -5.05 -10.72
CA ASN A 109 -8.58 -4.16 -11.88
C ASN A 109 -8.43 -4.86 -13.25
N LYS A 110 -7.86 -6.08 -13.27
CA LYS A 110 -7.60 -6.79 -14.53
C LYS A 110 -8.88 -7.46 -15.02
N VAL A 111 -9.52 -6.86 -16.02
CA VAL A 111 -10.66 -7.42 -16.75
C VAL A 111 -10.25 -7.69 -18.21
N ARG A 112 -10.56 -8.86 -18.75
CA ARG A 112 -10.43 -9.15 -20.19
C ARG A 112 -11.73 -9.70 -20.74
N VAL A 113 -12.14 -9.18 -21.90
CA VAL A 113 -13.33 -9.65 -22.62
C VAL A 113 -12.94 -10.75 -23.61
N LEU A 114 -13.69 -11.85 -23.59
CA LEU A 114 -13.63 -12.94 -24.54
C LEU A 114 -15.02 -13.18 -25.15
N GLU A 115 -15.09 -14.02 -26.18
CA GLU A 115 -16.38 -14.43 -26.77
C GLU A 115 -17.25 -15.21 -25.77
N GLU A 116 -16.60 -15.99 -24.90
CA GLU A 116 -17.25 -16.85 -23.92
C GLU A 116 -17.68 -16.11 -22.63
N GLY A 117 -17.17 -14.88 -22.42
CA GLY A 117 -17.45 -14.10 -21.22
C GLY A 117 -16.30 -13.19 -20.79
N TYR A 118 -16.27 -12.82 -19.51
CA TYR A 118 -15.28 -11.92 -18.93
C TYR A 118 -14.33 -12.69 -18.02
N ILE A 119 -13.02 -12.54 -18.23
CA ILE A 119 -12.01 -13.00 -17.28
C ILE A 119 -11.86 -11.93 -16.19
N LEU A 120 -12.08 -12.35 -14.94
CA LEU A 120 -12.00 -11.51 -13.76
C LEU A 120 -11.01 -12.10 -12.76
N GLU A 121 -10.36 -11.22 -11.99
CA GLU A 121 -9.47 -11.59 -10.89
C GLU A 121 -10.22 -11.49 -9.56
N LYS A 122 -10.77 -12.61 -9.06
CA LYS A 122 -11.51 -12.65 -7.80
C LYS A 122 -10.55 -12.78 -6.62
N TRP A 123 -10.63 -11.87 -5.65
CA TRP A 123 -9.82 -11.92 -4.44
C TRP A 123 -10.42 -12.91 -3.45
N ASN A 124 -9.63 -13.90 -3.02
CA ASN A 124 -10.08 -14.86 -2.02
C ASN A 124 -10.04 -14.27 -0.60
N THR A 125 -9.15 -13.30 -0.39
CA THR A 125 -8.98 -12.59 0.88
C THR A 125 -8.73 -11.11 0.65
N VAL A 126 -9.12 -10.31 1.64
CA VAL A 126 -8.89 -8.86 1.66
C VAL A 126 -7.86 -8.51 2.76
N GLU A 127 -7.38 -9.50 3.51
CA GLU A 127 -6.39 -9.30 4.57
C GLU A 127 -4.97 -9.19 4.00
N PRO A 128 -4.18 -8.16 4.35
CA PRO A 128 -2.83 -7.98 3.81
C PRO A 128 -1.86 -9.13 4.06
N LYS A 129 -2.11 -9.97 5.08
CA LYS A 129 -1.24 -11.08 5.46
C LYS A 129 -1.37 -12.29 4.53
N ASP A 130 -2.54 -12.45 3.92
CA ASP A 130 -2.89 -13.60 3.11
C ASP A 130 -2.85 -13.29 1.60
N LEU A 131 -2.44 -12.06 1.25
CA LEU A 131 -2.24 -11.65 -0.14
C LEU A 131 -0.79 -11.91 -0.58
N PRO A 132 -0.55 -12.22 -1.87
CA PRO A 132 -1.54 -12.40 -2.95
C PRO A 132 -2.23 -13.78 -2.95
N ASP A 133 -3.56 -13.78 -3.06
CA ASP A 133 -4.37 -15.00 -3.27
C ASP A 133 -5.60 -14.67 -4.13
N PHE A 134 -5.50 -15.01 -5.42
CA PHE A 134 -6.51 -14.71 -6.43
C PHE A 134 -6.99 -15.96 -7.14
N ASP A 135 -8.30 -16.02 -7.38
CA ASP A 135 -8.85 -16.93 -8.37
C ASP A 135 -9.08 -16.17 -9.67
N ILE A 136 -8.55 -16.70 -10.77
CA ILE A 136 -8.98 -16.27 -12.09
C ILE A 136 -10.31 -16.95 -12.37
N CYS A 137 -11.35 -16.15 -12.63
CA CYS A 137 -12.69 -16.63 -12.91
C CYS A 137 -13.16 -16.19 -14.30
N LEU A 138 -14.02 -17.00 -14.92
CA LEU A 138 -14.80 -16.65 -16.10
C LEU A 138 -16.22 -16.29 -15.66
N TYR A 139 -16.65 -15.09 -15.99
CA TYR A 139 -18.01 -14.60 -15.78
C TYR A 139 -18.80 -14.64 -17.08
N ASP A 140 -19.90 -15.39 -17.11
CA ASP A 140 -20.88 -15.39 -18.21
C ASP A 140 -22.03 -14.42 -17.88
N PRO A 141 -22.16 -13.28 -18.59
CA PRO A 141 -23.22 -12.31 -18.35
C PRO A 141 -24.63 -12.79 -18.69
N ASN A 142 -24.74 -13.77 -19.59
CA ASN A 142 -26.04 -14.27 -20.05
C ASN A 142 -26.68 -15.16 -18.98
N GLN A 143 -25.86 -15.97 -18.30
CA GLN A 143 -26.30 -16.88 -17.25
C GLN A 143 -26.09 -16.33 -15.83
N ASP A 144 -25.46 -15.16 -15.71
CA ASP A 144 -25.00 -14.57 -14.44
C ASP A 144 -24.25 -15.60 -13.59
N SER A 145 -23.29 -16.29 -14.21
CA SER A 145 -22.54 -17.37 -13.56
C SER A 145 -21.04 -17.05 -13.52
N LEU A 146 -20.42 -17.35 -12.37
CA LEU A 146 -19.00 -17.15 -12.15
C LEU A 146 -18.32 -18.52 -11.95
N ARG A 147 -17.45 -18.90 -12.87
CA ARG A 147 -16.70 -20.16 -12.83
C ARG A 147 -15.23 -19.89 -12.52
N SER A 148 -14.70 -20.50 -11.46
CA SER A 148 -13.26 -20.44 -11.16
C SER A 148 -12.48 -21.31 -12.14
N LEU A 149 -11.45 -20.75 -12.76
CA LEU A 149 -10.58 -21.43 -13.73
C LEU A 149 -9.31 -21.95 -13.05
N THR A 150 -8.64 -21.09 -12.28
CA THR A 150 -7.38 -21.44 -11.59
C THR A 150 -7.13 -20.47 -10.44
N ASN A 151 -6.31 -20.91 -9.47
CA ASN A 151 -5.81 -20.09 -8.37
C ASN A 151 -4.37 -19.65 -8.65
N ILE A 152 -4.09 -18.36 -8.47
CA ILE A 152 -2.76 -17.76 -8.62
C ILE A 152 -2.43 -16.93 -7.38
N LYS A 153 -1.27 -17.22 -6.78
CA LYS A 153 -0.73 -16.52 -5.60
C LYS A 153 0.32 -15.49 -5.99
N CYS A 154 0.01 -14.68 -6.99
CA CYS A 154 0.89 -13.63 -7.49
C CYS A 154 0.08 -12.54 -8.21
N PHE A 155 0.52 -11.28 -8.07
CA PHE A 155 -0.13 -10.13 -8.70
C PHE A 155 0.18 -9.99 -10.20
N ASP A 156 1.33 -10.53 -10.63
CA ASP A 156 1.80 -10.41 -12.01
C ASP A 156 1.52 -11.69 -12.81
N TRP A 157 0.30 -11.77 -13.33
CA TRP A 157 -0.13 -12.77 -14.29
C TRP A 157 -0.62 -12.12 -15.60
N HIS A 158 -0.50 -12.87 -16.69
CA HIS A 158 -1.03 -12.51 -18.01
C HIS A 158 -1.49 -13.76 -18.77
N VAL A 159 -2.45 -13.56 -19.68
CA VAL A 159 -2.82 -14.57 -20.68
C VAL A 159 -1.72 -14.60 -21.74
N SER A 160 -1.03 -15.73 -21.88
CA SER A 160 0.07 -15.90 -22.84
C SER A 160 -0.42 -16.40 -24.20
N GLU A 161 -1.44 -17.27 -24.21
CA GLU A 161 -1.95 -17.88 -25.44
C GLU A 161 -3.44 -18.22 -25.30
N LYS A 162 -4.22 -17.98 -26.36
CA LYS A 162 -5.60 -18.50 -26.51
C LYS A 162 -5.60 -19.42 -27.73
N VAL A 163 -5.81 -20.72 -27.52
CA VAL A 163 -5.93 -21.70 -28.61
C VAL A 163 -7.28 -22.38 -28.48
N ASN A 164 -8.19 -22.09 -29.42
CA ASN A 164 -9.56 -22.61 -29.41
C ASN A 164 -10.26 -22.39 -28.06
N ASN A 165 -10.44 -23.47 -27.29
CA ASN A 165 -11.13 -23.52 -26.00
C ASN A 165 -10.17 -23.65 -24.81
N GLU A 166 -8.87 -23.37 -25.00
CA GLU A 166 -7.86 -23.37 -23.95
C GLU A 166 -7.22 -21.99 -23.77
N LEU A 167 -7.04 -21.59 -22.51
CA LEU A 167 -6.28 -20.41 -22.12
C LEU A 167 -5.04 -20.83 -21.35
N SER A 168 -3.89 -20.30 -21.79
CA SER A 168 -2.63 -20.41 -21.07
C SER A 168 -2.38 -19.14 -20.27
N PHE A 169 -2.26 -19.28 -18.95
CA PHE A 169 -1.87 -18.22 -18.03
C PHE A 169 -0.41 -18.38 -17.64
N LYS A 170 0.36 -17.30 -17.72
CA LYS A 170 1.72 -17.22 -17.19
C LYS A 170 1.76 -16.22 -16.04
N TRP A 171 2.45 -16.57 -14.98
CA TRP A 171 2.65 -15.70 -13.83
C TRP A 171 4.10 -15.73 -13.36
N PHE A 172 4.55 -14.62 -12.77
CA PHE A 172 5.93 -14.46 -12.31
C PHE A 172 6.01 -13.54 -11.09
N ASP A 173 6.59 -14.03 -9.99
CA ASP A 173 6.68 -13.31 -8.71
C ASP A 173 8.09 -12.76 -8.43
N GLY A 174 8.88 -12.50 -9.48
CA GLY A 174 10.28 -12.05 -9.34
C GLY A 174 11.27 -13.16 -9.00
N THR A 175 10.83 -14.25 -8.39
CA THR A 175 11.68 -15.42 -8.04
C THR A 175 11.19 -16.74 -8.64
N GLN A 176 9.87 -16.91 -8.75
CA GLN A 176 9.24 -18.11 -9.29
C GLN A 176 8.27 -17.72 -10.40
N GLY A 177 8.14 -18.60 -11.39
CA GLY A 177 7.14 -18.45 -12.44
C GLY A 177 6.51 -19.77 -12.80
N GLY A 178 5.30 -19.71 -13.31
CA GLY A 178 4.52 -20.88 -13.70
C GLY A 178 3.69 -20.61 -14.95
N GLU A 179 3.33 -21.70 -15.63
CA GLU A 179 2.37 -21.70 -16.73
C GLU A 179 1.25 -22.68 -16.38
N VAL A 180 0.01 -22.23 -16.50
CA VAL A 180 -1.18 -23.05 -16.25
C VAL A 180 -2.10 -22.95 -17.45
N LYS A 181 -2.49 -24.10 -17.99
CA LYS A 181 -3.51 -24.20 -19.05
C LYS A 181 -4.84 -24.57 -18.44
N VAL A 182 -5.89 -23.86 -18.83
CA VAL A 182 -7.27 -24.16 -18.44
C VAL A 182 -8.17 -24.26 -19.65
N ALA A 183 -9.16 -25.14 -19.56
CA ALA A 183 -10.23 -25.24 -20.54
C ALA A 183 -11.35 -24.26 -20.20
N LEU A 184 -11.84 -23.53 -21.20
CA LEU A 184 -13.00 -22.64 -21.15
C LEU A 184 -14.31 -23.44 -21.07
#